data_AF-A0A0F2N6K0-F1
#
_entry.id   AF-A0A0F2N6K0-F1
#
_cell.length_a   1.000
_cell.length_b   1.000
_cell.length_c   1.000
_cell.angle_alpha   90.00
_cell.angle_beta   90.00
_cell.angle_gamma   90.00
#
_symmetry.space_group_name_H-M   'P 1'
#
loop_
_entity.id
_entity.type
_entity.pdbx_description
1 polymer ?
#
loop_
_entity_poly.entity_id
_entity_poly.type
_entity_poly.pdbx_seq_one_letter_code
_entity_poly.pdbx_strand_id
1 'polypeptide(L)' 'MKLADAITYCIDYHKINSRPNTLVNYEFIIGKLGHRYQNRHIDAIKTEEIIAFLANNWYWPKLTESIFSKTCH' A
#
# COMPACT_ATOMS: atom_id res chain seq x y z
N MET A 1 10.58 -8.56 11.89
CA MET A 1 11.12 -7.78 10.74
C MET A 1 10.53 -6.38 10.80
N LYS A 2 11.27 -5.31 10.45
CA LYS A 2 10.66 -3.97 10.37
C LYS A 2 9.72 -3.89 9.18
N LEU A 3 8.65 -3.12 9.31
CA LEU A 3 7.69 -2.96 8.22
C LEU A 3 8.35 -2.36 6.98
N ALA A 4 9.29 -1.41 7.12
CA ALA A 4 10.04 -0.84 6.01
C ALA A 4 10.68 -1.92 5.12
N ASP A 5 11.30 -2.94 5.73
CA ASP A 5 11.98 -4.02 5.00
C ASP A 5 10.98 -4.88 4.22
N ALA A 6 9.82 -5.19 4.82
CA ALA A 6 8.77 -5.94 4.16
C ALA A 6 8.10 -5.16 3.03
N ILE A 7 7.96 -3.83 3.18
CA ILE A 7 7.46 -2.95 2.13
C ILE A 7 8.40 -3.02 0.93
N THR A 8 9.70 -2.86 1.14
CA THR A 8 10.71 -2.98 0.08
C THR A 8 10.59 -4.32 -0.63
N TYR A 9 10.57 -5.42 0.12
CA TYR A 9 10.43 -6.77 -0.45
C TYR A 9 9.15 -6.92 -1.29
N CYS A 10 8.01 -6.45 -0.78
CA CYS A 10 6.73 -6.52 -1.47
C CYS A 10 6.74 -5.70 -2.77
N ILE A 11 7.24 -4.46 -2.73
CA ILE A 11 7.31 -3.60 -3.91
C ILE A 11 8.27 -4.17 -4.95
N ASP A 12 9.44 -4.66 -4.56
CA ASP A 12 10.41 -5.22 -5.49
C ASP A 12 9.88 -6.51 -6.16
N TYR A 13 9.12 -7.33 -5.43
CA TYR A 13 8.39 -8.44 -6.03
C TYR A 13 7.41 -7.96 -7.11
N HIS A 14 6.59 -6.94 -6.83
CA HIS A 14 5.60 -6.45 -7.79
C HIS A 14 6.22 -5.72 -8.98
N LYS A 15 7.39 -5.07 -8.83
CA LYS A 15 8.13 -4.47 -9.95
C LYS A 15 8.50 -5.49 -11.03
N ILE A 16 8.83 -6.70 -10.62
CA ILE A 16 9.26 -7.78 -11.54
C ILE A 16 8.06 -8.57 -12.07
N ASN A 17 7.06 -8.80 -11.22
CA ASN A 17 6.05 -9.85 -11.46
C ASN A 17 4.65 -9.32 -11.80
N SER A 18 4.41 -8.00 -11.75
CA SER A 18 3.06 -7.44 -11.89
C SER A 18 2.92 -6.46 -13.03
N ARG A 19 1.68 -6.31 -13.51
CA ARG A 19 1.34 -5.28 -14.49
C ARG A 19 1.59 -3.88 -13.88
N PRO A 20 1.92 -2.87 -14.69
CA PRO A 20 2.19 -1.51 -14.19
C PRO A 20 1.09 -0.96 -13.27
N ASN A 21 -0.18 -1.16 -13.63
CA ASN A 21 -1.31 -0.67 -12.82
C ASN A 21 -1.40 -1.36 -11.45
N THR A 22 -1.03 -2.65 -11.39
CA THR A 22 -0.96 -3.37 -10.13
C THR A 22 0.17 -2.81 -9.27
N LEU A 23 1.36 -2.61 -9.83
CA LEU A 23 2.48 -2.00 -9.11
C LEU A 23 2.10 -0.64 -8.52
N VAL A 24 1.49 0.24 -9.32
CA VAL A 24 1.03 1.57 -8.87
C VAL A 24 0.04 1.46 -7.70
N ASN A 25 -0.90 0.52 -7.76
CA ASN A 25 -1.84 0.29 -6.66
C ASN A 25 -1.14 -0.18 -5.38
N TYR A 26 -0.15 -1.07 -5.50
CA TYR A 26 0.64 -1.53 -4.36
C TYR A 26 1.49 -0.40 -3.77
N GLU A 27 2.21 0.36 -4.60
CA GLU A 27 2.99 1.52 -4.16
C GLU A 27 2.12 2.53 -3.40
N PHE A 28 0.89 2.77 -3.89
CA PHE A 28 -0.04 3.68 -3.23
C PHE A 28 -0.50 3.17 -1.86
N ILE A 29 -1.04 1.95 -1.78
CA ILE A 29 -1.63 1.42 -0.54
C ILE A 29 -0.53 1.14 0.50
N ILE A 30 0.53 0.47 0.07
CA ILE A 30 1.62 0.05 0.96
C ILE A 30 2.49 1.25 1.34
N GLY A 31 2.68 2.24 0.46
CA GLY A 31 3.35 3.48 0.80
C GLY A 31 2.66 4.24 1.94
N LYS A 32 1.33 4.29 1.95
CA LYS A 32 0.55 4.88 3.06
C LYS A 32 0.70 4.10 4.36
N LEU A 33 0.71 2.76 4.29
CA LEU A 33 0.97 1.91 5.45
C LEU A 33 2.37 2.20 6.02
N GLY A 34 3.36 2.33 5.14
CA GLY A 34 4.73 2.70 5.49
C GLY A 34 4.82 4.04 6.19
N HIS A 35 4.16 5.08 5.67
CA HIS A 35 4.16 6.41 6.30
C HIS A 35 3.78 6.38 7.78
N ARG A 36 2.86 5.48 8.17
CA ARG A 36 2.37 5.37 9.54
C ARG A 36 3.17 4.41 10.41
N TYR A 37 3.73 3.34 9.84
CA TYR A 37 4.24 2.22 10.64
C TYR A 37 5.65 1.72 10.24
N GLN A 38 6.34 2.34 9.27
CA GLN A 38 7.61 1.85 8.69
C GLN A 38 8.69 1.44 9.70
N ASN A 39 8.83 2.16 10.80
CA ASN A 39 9.87 1.91 11.80
C ASN A 39 9.50 0.84 12.84
N ARG A 40 8.27 0.32 12.80
CA ARG A 40 7.80 -0.71 13.72
C ARG A 40 8.10 -2.10 13.20
N HIS A 41 8.28 -3.04 14.12
CA HIS A 41 8.25 -4.45 13.81
C HIS A 41 6.83 -4.85 13.37
N ILE A 42 6.72 -5.66 12.31
CA ILE A 42 5.44 -6.12 11.75
C ILE A 42 4.61 -6.83 12.81
N ASP A 43 5.29 -7.69 13.56
CA ASP A 43 4.83 -8.47 14.70
C ASP A 43 4.34 -7.60 15.89
N ALA A 44 4.68 -6.31 15.91
CA ALA A 44 4.21 -5.36 16.90
C ALA A 44 3.02 -4.50 16.43
N ILE A 45 2.59 -4.60 15.16
CA ILE A 45 1.42 -3.88 14.64
C ILE A 45 0.18 -4.71 14.94
N LYS A 46 -0.73 -4.17 15.75
CA LYS A 46 -1.92 -4.91 16.16
C LYS A 46 -2.98 -4.92 15.06
N THR A 47 -3.82 -5.95 15.07
CA THR A 47 -4.95 -6.08 14.14
C THR A 47 -5.88 -4.86 14.19
N GLU A 48 -6.15 -4.30 15.37
CA GLU A 48 -7.02 -3.12 15.52
C GLU A 48 -6.42 -1.88 14.84
N GLU A 49 -5.09 -1.76 14.83
CA GLU A 49 -4.40 -0.67 14.15
C GLU A 49 -4.49 -0.80 12.63
N ILE A 50 -4.42 -2.03 12.11
CA ILE A 50 -4.65 -2.31 10.69
C ILE A 50 -6.09 -2.01 10.30
N ILE A 51 -7.07 -2.44 11.10
CA ILE A 51 -8.49 -2.14 10.86
C ILE A 51 -8.71 -0.62 10.87
N ALA A 52 -8.18 0.10 11.85
CA ALA A 52 -8.28 1.56 11.92
C ALA A 52 -7.58 2.23 10.73
N PHE A 53 -6.44 1.71 10.26
CA PHE A 53 -5.79 2.19 9.05
C PHE A 53 -6.70 2.02 7.83
N LEU A 54 -7.28 0.84 7.64
CA LEU A 54 -8.17 0.56 6.50
C LEU A 54 -9.43 1.43 6.55
N ALA A 55 -10.11 1.51 7.70
CA ALA A 55 -11.32 2.31 7.86
C ALA A 55 -11.09 3.80 7.55
N ASN A 56 -9.98 4.37 8.02
CA ASN A 56 -9.62 5.78 7.76
C ASN A 56 -9.22 6.05 6.31
N ASN A 57 -8.87 5.01 5.54
CA ASN A 57 -8.46 5.14 4.14
C ASN A 57 -9.52 4.61 3.15
N TRP A 58 -10.62 4.03 3.63
CA TRP A 58 -11.68 3.41 2.82
C TRP A 58 -12.61 4.43 2.14
N TYR A 59 -12.77 5.64 2.69
CA TYR A 59 -13.61 6.70 2.13
C TYR A 59 -12.93 7.52 1.00
N TRP A 60 -12.25 6.87 0.05
CA TRP A 60 -11.55 7.59 -1.02
C TRP A 60 -12.24 7.50 -2.39
N PRO A 61 -13.18 8.43 -2.73
CA PRO A 61 -13.76 8.53 -4.07
C PRO A 61 -12.75 8.98 -5.15
N LYS A 62 -11.53 9.39 -4.79
CA LYS A 62 -10.49 9.83 -5.75
C LYS A 62 -9.62 8.69 -6.32
N LEU A 63 -9.73 7.48 -5.78
CA LEU A 63 -8.96 6.32 -6.27
C LEU A 63 -9.54 5.78 -7.60
N THR A 64 -10.85 5.89 -7.80
CA THR A 64 -11.51 5.53 -9.06
C THR A 64 -11.13 6.49 -10.18
N GLU A 65 -11.10 7.80 -9.96
CA GLU A 65 -10.83 8.75 -11.07
C GLU A 65 -9.38 8.77 -11.55
N SER A 66 -8.39 8.66 -10.65
CA SER A 66 -6.96 8.74 -11.01
C SER A 66 -6.44 7.45 -11.67
N ILE A 67 -6.90 6.28 -11.22
CA ILE A 67 -6.48 4.99 -11.78
C ILE A 67 -7.24 4.67 -13.07
N PHE A 68 -8.53 5.01 -13.18
CA PHE A 68 -9.28 4.82 -14.43
C PHE A 68 -8.89 5.83 -15.53
N SER A 69 -8.56 7.08 -15.20
CA SER A 69 -8.17 8.05 -16.24
C SER A 69 -6.81 7.76 -16.89
N LYS A 70 -5.90 7.09 -16.18
CA LYS A 70 -4.59 6.68 -16.71
C LYS A 70 -4.59 5.33 -17.46
N THR A 71 -5.72 4.63 -17.49
CA THR A 71 -5.86 3.32 -18.17
C THR A 71 -6.69 3.35 -19.44
N CYS A 72 -7.29 4.50 -19.77
CA CYS A 72 -8.00 4.74 -21.01
C CYS A 72 -7.22 5.67 -21.94
N HIS A 73 -5.99 5.31 -22.34
CA HIS A 73 -5.32 5.79 -23.55
C HIS A 73 -4.22 4.81 -23.98
#